data_AF-A0A836AC25-F1
#
_entry.id   AF-A0A836AC25-F1
#
_cell.length_a   1.000
_cell.length_b   1.000
_cell.length_c   1.000
_cell.angle_alpha   90.00
_cell.angle_beta   90.00
_cell.angle_gamma   90.00
#
_symmetry.space_group_name_H-M   'P 1'
#
loop_
_entity.id
_entity.type
_entity.pdbx_description
1 polymer ?
#
loop_
_entity_poly.entity_id
_entity_poly.type
_entity_poly.pdbx_seq_one_letter_code
_entity_poly.pdbx_strand_id
1 'polypeptide(L)'
;MLRERTVRLHYGSRVEAVYVLGTHLWTDVYSAAPTGAQTFSLKHSERVRVEVVRDGQAEEVATNGKQRWPLSPSTTLRLTMSQASPEASSDKVTVSYYEEEGITPVDQAGLFLTAIGC
;
A
#
# COMPACT_ATOMS: atom_id res chain seq x y z
N MET A 1 21.37 -2.43 9.49
CA MET A 1 20.01 -2.51 10.07
C MET A 1 19.11 -1.68 9.17
N LEU A 2 18.18 -2.29 8.43
CA LEU A 2 17.18 -1.53 7.66
C LEU A 2 16.25 -0.84 8.65
N ARG A 3 16.00 0.45 8.46
CA ARG A 3 15.13 1.23 9.34
C ARG A 3 13.67 0.99 8.93
N GLU A 4 12.84 0.56 9.85
CA GLU A 4 11.41 0.34 9.58
C GLU A 4 10.63 1.63 9.86
N ARG A 5 9.71 2.00 8.96
CA ARG A 5 8.82 3.15 9.17
C ARG A 5 7.37 2.73 8.95
N THR A 6 6.50 2.98 9.93
CA THR A 6 5.06 2.72 9.78
C THR A 6 4.37 3.97 9.24
N VAL A 7 3.61 3.82 8.15
CA VAL A 7 2.73 4.86 7.61
C VAL A 7 1.31 4.32 7.63
N ARG A 8 0.39 5.10 8.19
CA ARG A 8 -1.02 4.72 8.25
C ARG A 8 -1.76 5.36 7.08
N LEU A 9 -2.51 4.54 6.35
CA LEU A 9 -3.45 5.07 5.37
C LEU A 9 -4.58 5.79 6.10
N HIS A 10 -5.10 6.83 5.47
CA HIS A 10 -6.31 7.52 5.93
C HIS A 10 -7.44 7.22 4.96
N TYR A 11 -8.58 6.82 5.54
CA TYR A 11 -9.83 6.57 4.81
C TYR A 11 -10.25 7.81 3.99
N GLY A 12 -10.67 7.59 2.73
CA GLY A 12 -11.14 8.64 1.82
C GLY A 12 -10.15 9.77 1.50
N SER A 13 -8.86 9.63 1.86
CA SER A 13 -7.85 10.68 1.71
C SER A 13 -6.57 10.18 1.05
N ARG A 14 -5.88 11.09 0.36
CA ARG A 14 -4.51 10.85 -0.11
C ARG A 14 -3.52 11.14 1.01
N VAL A 15 -2.63 10.20 1.28
CA VAL A 15 -1.51 10.37 2.20
C VAL A 15 -0.26 10.62 1.37
N GLU A 16 0.43 11.72 1.63
CA GLU A 16 1.72 12.03 1.01
C GLU A 16 2.84 11.75 2.01
N ALA A 17 3.78 10.89 1.66
CA ALA A 17 4.88 10.50 2.53
C ALA A 17 6.22 10.48 1.80
N VAL A 18 7.28 10.86 2.51
CA VAL A 18 8.65 10.78 2.02
C VAL A 18 9.23 9.41 2.34
N TYR A 19 9.73 8.72 1.32
CA TYR A 19 10.40 7.43 1.42
C TYR A 19 11.92 7.66 1.39
N VAL A 20 12.68 7.04 2.30
CA VAL A 20 14.15 7.14 2.28
C VAL A 20 14.73 5.82 1.77
N LEU A 21 15.59 5.86 0.76
CA LEU A 21 16.21 4.65 0.23
C LEU A 21 17.01 3.91 1.32
N GLY A 22 16.98 2.57 1.29
CA GLY A 22 17.56 1.71 2.32
C GLY A 22 16.70 1.55 3.59
N THR A 23 15.48 2.08 3.58
CA THR A 23 14.43 1.77 4.57
C THR A 23 13.34 0.90 3.94
N HIS A 24 12.34 0.50 4.70
CA HIS A 24 11.09 -0.07 4.20
C HIS A 24 9.91 0.52 4.98
N LEU A 25 8.77 0.61 4.31
CA LEU A 25 7.54 1.15 4.89
C LEU A 25 6.55 0.04 5.20
N TRP A 26 6.03 0.03 6.42
CA TRP A 26 4.88 -0.78 6.80
C TRP A 26 3.62 0.05 6.71
N THR A 27 2.64 -0.43 5.96
CA THR A 27 1.37 0.25 5.76
C THR A 27 0.21 -0.62 6.19
N ASP A 28 -0.56 -0.10 7.15
CA ASP A 28 -1.79 -0.74 7.60
C ASP A 28 -2.94 -0.33 6.68
N VAL A 29 -3.61 -1.34 6.11
CA VAL A 29 -4.78 -1.19 5.24
C VAL A 29 -6.09 -1.44 6.00
N TYR A 30 -6.05 -2.15 7.12
CA TYR A 30 -7.25 -2.49 7.87
C TYR A 30 -7.85 -1.25 8.54
N SER A 31 -7.00 -0.42 9.15
CA SER A 31 -7.44 0.85 9.79
C SER A 31 -8.04 1.86 8.82
N ALA A 32 -7.73 1.74 7.52
CA ALA A 32 -8.24 2.64 6.48
C ALA A 32 -9.42 2.06 5.71
N ALA A 33 -9.83 0.83 6.00
CA ALA A 33 -10.97 0.21 5.35
C ALA A 33 -12.30 0.75 5.92
N PRO A 34 -13.31 1.04 5.09
CA PRO A 34 -14.64 1.39 5.58
C PRO A 34 -15.29 0.22 6.35
N THR A 35 -16.21 0.56 7.25
CA THR A 35 -17.04 -0.42 7.93
C THR A 35 -17.85 -1.23 6.92
N GLY A 36 -17.66 -2.54 6.88
CA GLY A 36 -18.34 -3.45 5.95
C GLY A 36 -17.48 -3.94 4.78
N ALA A 37 -16.31 -3.33 4.54
CA ALA A 37 -15.38 -3.86 3.54
C ALA A 37 -14.83 -5.23 3.96
N GLN A 38 -14.81 -6.17 3.02
CA GLN A 38 -14.32 -7.54 3.25
C GLN A 38 -13.03 -7.85 2.50
N THR A 39 -12.86 -7.27 1.31
CA THR A 39 -11.66 -7.49 0.50
C THR A 39 -11.05 -6.19 0.04
N PHE A 40 -9.78 -6.23 -0.31
CA PHE A 40 -9.09 -5.11 -0.91
C PHE A 40 -8.26 -5.56 -2.10
N SER A 41 -8.09 -4.68 -3.07
CA SER A 41 -7.10 -4.79 -4.13
C SER A 41 -6.10 -3.66 -4.00
N LEU A 42 -4.92 -3.82 -4.59
CA LEU A 42 -3.91 -2.79 -4.59
C LEU A 42 -3.30 -2.64 -5.97
N LYS A 43 -2.95 -1.40 -6.29
CA LYS A 43 -2.22 -1.02 -7.50
C LYS A 43 -1.06 -0.13 -7.10
N HIS A 44 0.06 -0.27 -7.79
CA HIS A 44 1.23 0.56 -7.51
C HIS A 44 2.02 0.89 -8.77
N SER A 45 2.82 1.96 -8.70
CA SER A 45 3.77 2.29 -9.76
C SER A 45 4.91 1.26 -9.84
N GLU A 46 5.55 1.15 -11.00
CA GLU A 46 6.62 0.18 -11.27
C GLU A 46 7.85 0.31 -10.36
N ARG A 47 8.11 1.52 -9.84
CA ARG A 47 9.25 1.77 -8.95
C ARG A 47 8.98 1.40 -7.49
N VAL A 48 7.71 1.20 -7.13
CA VAL A 48 7.32 0.76 -5.81
C VAL A 48 7.14 -0.73 -5.85
N ARG A 49 7.85 -1.46 -4.99
CA ARG A 49 7.58 -2.87 -4.73
C ARG A 49 6.65 -2.96 -3.54
N VAL A 50 5.52 -3.65 -3.71
CA VAL A 50 4.55 -3.86 -2.64
C VAL A 50 4.47 -5.35 -2.35
N GLU A 51 4.60 -5.70 -1.08
CA GLU A 51 4.43 -7.06 -0.58
C GLU A 51 3.30 -7.07 0.44
N VAL A 52 2.36 -8.00 0.27
CA VAL A 52 1.28 -8.24 1.23
C VAL A 52 1.78 -9.25 2.25
N VAL A 53 1.91 -8.83 3.50
CA VAL A 53 2.36 -9.66 4.60
C VAL A 53 1.16 -10.13 5.41
N ARG A 54 0.93 -11.44 5.45
CA ARG A 54 -0.16 -12.10 6.19
C ARG A 54 0.42 -13.18 7.08
N ASP A 55 0.21 -13.06 8.40
CA ASP A 55 0.65 -14.05 9.38
C ASP A 55 2.13 -14.46 9.23
N GLY A 56 2.98 -13.51 8.81
CA GLY A 56 4.41 -13.71 8.57
C GLY A 56 4.80 -14.16 7.15
N GLN A 57 3.84 -14.44 6.27
CA GLN A 57 4.10 -14.72 4.85
C GLN A 57 4.00 -13.45 4.02
N ALA A 58 5.09 -13.06 3.37
CA ALA A 58 5.13 -11.94 2.44
C ALA A 58 4.89 -12.43 1.00
N GLU A 59 3.87 -11.89 0.34
CA GLU A 59 3.52 -12.17 -1.05
C GLU A 59 3.73 -10.90 -1.87
N GLU A 60 4.62 -10.95 -2.86
CA GLU A 60 4.86 -9.81 -3.75
C GLU A 60 3.69 -9.61 -4.70
N VAL A 61 3.26 -8.36 -4.83
CA VAL A 61 2.15 -7.97 -5.68
C VAL A 61 2.63 -7.39 -6.99
N ALA A 62 1.95 -7.75 -8.07
CA ALA A 62 2.17 -7.14 -9.38
C ALA A 62 1.55 -5.73 -9.43
N THR A 63 2.23 -4.81 -10.11
CA THR A 63 1.87 -3.38 -10.27
C THR A 63 0.42 -3.12 -10.64
N ASN A 64 -0.16 -3.94 -11.50
CA ASN A 64 -1.56 -3.84 -11.92
C ASN A 64 -2.32 -5.16 -11.71
N GLY A 65 -2.01 -5.86 -10.62
CA GLY A 65 -2.72 -7.06 -10.23
C GLY A 65 -4.19 -6.77 -9.94
N LYS A 66 -5.10 -7.57 -10.50
CA LYS A 66 -6.51 -7.61 -10.08
C LYS A 66 -6.73 -8.54 -8.88
N GLN A 67 -5.64 -8.92 -8.21
CA GLN A 67 -5.68 -9.81 -7.07
C GLN A 67 -6.36 -9.09 -5.91
N ARG A 68 -7.23 -9.83 -5.24
CA ARG A 68 -7.99 -9.35 -4.09
C ARG A 68 -7.57 -10.18 -2.89
N TRP A 69 -7.31 -9.50 -1.79
CA TRP A 69 -6.96 -10.11 -0.52
C TRP A 69 -8.08 -9.84 0.49
N PRO A 70 -8.36 -10.80 1.38
CA PRO A 70 -9.27 -10.56 2.50
C PRO A 70 -8.68 -9.51 3.44
N LEU A 71 -9.51 -8.60 3.93
CA LEU A 71 -9.13 -7.65 4.96
C LEU A 71 -9.01 -8.39 6.29
N SER A 72 -7.82 -8.36 6.87
CA SER A 72 -7.55 -8.90 8.21
C SER A 72 -6.67 -7.92 8.98
N PRO A 73 -6.85 -7.79 10.31
CA PRO A 73 -5.95 -7.03 11.17
C PRO A 73 -4.50 -7.55 11.13
N SER A 74 -4.30 -8.83 10.78
CA SER A 74 -2.98 -9.43 10.61
C SER A 74 -2.36 -9.22 9.23
N THR A 75 -3.11 -8.58 8.31
CA THR A 75 -2.64 -8.26 6.96
C THR A 75 -2.08 -6.86 6.92
N THR A 76 -0.80 -6.73 6.56
CA THR A 76 -0.13 -5.44 6.39
C THR A 76 0.59 -5.39 5.05
N LEU A 77 0.86 -4.20 4.55
CA LEU A 77 1.64 -4.00 3.34
C LEU A 77 3.06 -3.59 3.70
N ARG A 78 4.04 -4.21 3.05
CA ARG A 78 5.42 -3.79 3.08
C ARG A 78 5.77 -3.13 1.74
N LEU A 79 6.17 -1.87 1.78
CA LEU A 79 6.54 -1.10 0.62
C LEU A 79 8.05 -0.92 0.62
N THR A 80 8.65 -1.22 -0.52
CA THR A 80 10.08 -1.06 -0.74
C THR A 80 10.33 -0.30 -2.04
N MET A 81 11.25 0.68 -2.01
CA MET A 81 11.69 1.40 -3.20
C MET A 81 13.21 1.29 -3.32
N SER A 82 13.69 0.99 -4.52
CA SER A 82 15.12 0.80 -4.82
C SER A 82 15.76 2.02 -5.47
N GLN A 83 14.98 3.00 -5.93
CA GLN A 83 15.44 4.17 -6.66
C GLN A 83 14.73 5.42 -6.18
N ALA A 84 15.41 6.56 -6.26
CA ALA A 84 14.83 7.86 -5.93
C ALA A 84 13.77 8.25 -6.96
N SER A 85 12.74 8.96 -6.51
CA SER A 85 11.67 9.43 -7.39
C SER A 85 12.19 10.56 -8.27
N PRO A 86 11.94 10.53 -9.60
CA PRO A 86 12.36 11.61 -10.50
C PRO A 86 11.57 12.91 -10.28
N GLU A 87 10.32 12.80 -9.79
CA GLU A 87 9.45 13.92 -9.48
C GLU A 87 8.76 13.67 -8.12
N ALA A 88 8.35 14.74 -7.44
CA ALA A 88 7.62 14.63 -6.19
C ALA A 88 6.26 13.94 -6.43
N SER A 89 5.93 12.96 -5.58
CA SER A 89 4.68 12.20 -5.64
C SER A 89 4.44 11.45 -6.96
N SER A 90 5.50 11.17 -7.73
CA SER A 90 5.40 10.34 -8.95
C SER A 90 5.02 8.90 -8.64
N ASP A 91 5.42 8.43 -7.46
CA ASP A 91 5.18 7.07 -7.01
C ASP A 91 3.93 7.00 -6.16
N LYS A 92 3.06 6.05 -6.49
CA LYS A 92 1.76 5.93 -5.83
C LYS A 92 1.40 4.48 -5.59
N VAL A 93 0.73 4.26 -4.49
CA VAL A 93 0.05 3.02 -4.16
C VAL A 93 -1.41 3.35 -3.91
N THR A 94 -2.31 2.70 -4.62
CA THR A 94 -3.75 2.85 -4.46
C THR A 94 -4.31 1.55 -3.95
N VAL A 95 -4.96 1.59 -2.80
CA VAL A 95 -5.69 0.48 -2.22
C VAL A 95 -7.17 0.73 -2.45
N SER A 96 -7.84 -0.22 -3.09
CA SER A 96 -9.28 -0.18 -3.32
C SER A 96 -9.96 -1.21 -2.43
N TYR A 97 -11.01 -0.80 -1.72
CA TYR A 97 -11.78 -1.67 -0.83
C TYR A 97 -13.07 -2.13 -1.48
N TYR A 98 -13.48 -3.36 -1.24
CA TYR A 98 -14.67 -3.99 -1.81
C TYR A 98 -15.46 -4.72 -0.71
N GLU A 99 -16.77 -4.72 -0.87
CA GLU A 99 -17.71 -5.55 -0.11
C GLU A 99 -17.82 -6.96 -0.72
N GLU A 100 -18.45 -7.90 -0.01
CA GLU A 100 -18.53 -9.32 -0.35
C GLU A 100 -19.10 -9.59 -1.75
N GLU A 101 -20.13 -8.83 -2.15
CA GLU A 101 -20.83 -8.96 -3.44
C GLU A 101 -20.50 -7.82 -4.44
N GLY A 102 -19.60 -6.91 -4.06
CA GLY A 102 -19.31 -5.69 -4.83
C GLY A 102 -18.20 -5.87 -5.86
N ILE A 103 -18.52 -5.64 -7.15
CA ILE A 103 -17.50 -5.53 -8.22
C ILE A 103 -16.87 -4.12 -8.20
N THR A 104 -17.63 -3.13 -7.75
CA THR A 104 -17.19 -1.74 -7.62
C THR A 104 -16.53 -1.50 -6.27
N PRO A 105 -15.37 -0.81 -6.24
CA PRO A 105 -14.75 -0.47 -4.98
C PRO A 105 -15.61 0.54 -4.22
N VAL A 106 -15.88 0.25 -2.96
CA VAL A 106 -16.68 1.10 -2.06
C VAL A 106 -15.89 2.31 -1.57
N ASP A 107 -14.57 2.17 -1.45
CA ASP A 107 -13.67 3.28 -1.15
C ASP A 107 -12.25 3.00 -1.68
N GLN A 108 -11.43 4.05 -1.72
CA GLN A 108 -10.03 3.99 -2.11
C GLN A 108 -9.14 4.83 -1.20
N ALA A 109 -8.04 4.25 -0.76
CA ALA A 109 -6.97 4.95 -0.06
C ALA A 109 -5.74 5.09 -0.97
N GLY A 110 -5.23 6.31 -1.11
CA GLY A 110 -4.05 6.60 -1.91
C GLY A 110 -2.85 6.95 -1.05
N LEU A 111 -1.71 6.32 -1.28
CA LEU A 111 -0.42 6.68 -0.72
C LEU A 111 0.50 7.17 -1.83
N PHE A 112 0.88 8.43 -1.76
CA PHE A 112 1.83 9.07 -2.67
C PHE A 112 3.18 9.14 -1.98
N LEU A 113 4.18 8.55 -2.62
CA LEU A 113 5.53 8.44 -2.11
C LEU A 113 6.45 9.34 -2.93
N THR A 114 7.35 10.00 -2.21
CA THR A 114 8.52 10.65 -2.83
C THR A 114 9.77 9.99 -2.26
N ALA A 115 10.42 9.15 -3.05
CA ALA A 115 11.67 8.52 -2.66
C ALA A 115 12.84 9.50 -2.78
N ILE A 116 13.56 9.65 -1.69
CA ILE A 116 14.80 10.41 -1.60
C ILE A 116 15.93 9.49 -1.16
N GLY A 117 17.09 9.67 -1.77
CA GLY A 117 18.30 8.91 -1.48
C GLY A 117 19.34 9.15 -2.56
N CYS A 118 20.60 9.19 -2.14
CA CYS A 118 21.76 9.52 -2.97
C CYS A 118 22.54 8.25 -3.32
#